data_AF-A0A9N9SXK8-F1
#
_entry.id   AF-A0A9N9SXK8-F1
#
_cell.length_a   1.000
_cell.length_b   1.000
_cell.length_c   1.000
_cell.angle_alpha   90.00
_cell.angle_beta   90.00
_cell.angle_gamma   90.00
#
_symmetry.space_group_name_H-M   'P 1'
#
loop_
_entity.id
_entity.type
_entity.pdbx_description
1 polymer ?
#
loop_
_entity_poly.entity_id
_entity_poly.type
_entity_poly.pdbx_seq_one_letter_code
_entity_poly.pdbx_strand_id
1 'polypeptide(L)'
;MDTKQKEIFTDSDYAPNRILQVNLKGSYSYVDPKFRIRKVDYVADKDGFHVTSNDDVPALPSDTPVVAAAKINHLRKYAAIADAQQASPGQVFVPADTVAVQYAKNKHLSLYEKIAADHARIAAELEAAKHEGGHGNEVGDGFYGQV
;
A
#
# COMPACT_ATOMS: atom_id res chain seq x y z
N MET A 1 -57.11 -3.45 47.33
CA MET A 1 -57.15 -2.66 46.09
C MET A 1 -55.93 -1.76 46.13
N ASP A 2 -54.88 -2.13 45.41
CA ASP A 2 -53.57 -1.51 45.54
C ASP A 2 -53.21 -0.87 44.20
N THR A 3 -53.16 0.45 44.19
CA THR A 3 -53.07 1.30 43.00
C THR A 3 -51.60 1.36 42.57
N LYS A 4 -51.20 0.50 41.61
CA LYS A 4 -49.85 0.58 41.03
C LYS A 4 -49.71 1.86 40.21
N GLN A 5 -48.80 2.71 40.68
CA GLN A 5 -48.34 3.93 40.03
C GLN A 5 -47.85 3.59 38.61
N LYS A 6 -48.37 4.32 37.62
CA LYS A 6 -47.80 4.36 36.27
C LYS A 6 -46.59 5.29 36.33
N GLU A 7 -45.39 4.75 36.24
CA GLU A 7 -44.20 5.55 35.99
C GLU A 7 -44.26 6.05 34.53
N ILE A 8 -44.48 7.36 34.40
CA ILE A 8 -44.46 8.08 33.14
C ILE A 8 -42.99 8.31 32.81
N PHE A 9 -42.45 7.57 31.84
CA PHE A 9 -41.12 7.86 31.29
C PHE A 9 -41.19 9.22 30.57
N THR A 10 -40.50 10.22 31.11
CA THR A 10 -40.41 11.56 30.53
C THR A 10 -39.26 11.60 29.51
N ASP A 11 -39.40 12.40 28.44
CA ASP A 11 -38.42 12.60 27.35
C ASP A 11 -37.04 13.16 27.81
N SER A 12 -36.78 13.24 29.12
CA SER A 12 -35.59 13.84 29.72
C SER A 12 -34.39 12.89 29.84
N ASP A 13 -34.55 11.60 29.54
CA ASP A 13 -33.46 10.61 29.59
C ASP A 13 -32.66 10.54 28.28
N TYR A 14 -32.98 11.39 27.30
CA TYR A 14 -32.23 11.53 26.06
C TYR A 14 -30.93 12.30 26.31
N ALA A 15 -29.86 11.59 26.68
CA ALA A 15 -28.49 12.12 26.60
C ALA A 15 -27.98 11.96 25.15
N PRO A 16 -27.86 13.03 24.35
CA PRO A 16 -27.74 12.90 22.88
C PRO A 16 -26.39 12.37 22.37
N ASN A 17 -25.39 12.11 23.23
CA ASN A 17 -23.99 11.96 22.78
C ASN A 17 -23.23 10.78 23.39
N ARG A 18 -23.88 9.83 24.08
CA ARG A 18 -23.22 8.58 24.46
C ARG A 18 -23.65 7.52 23.45
N ILE A 19 -22.91 7.42 22.33
CA ILE A 19 -22.89 6.17 21.58
C ILE A 19 -22.34 5.15 22.57
N LEU A 20 -23.25 4.48 23.30
CA LEU A 20 -22.92 3.25 23.97
C LEU A 20 -22.41 2.38 22.83
N GLN A 21 -21.11 2.14 22.80
CA GLN A 21 -20.57 1.13 21.95
C GLN A 21 -21.05 -0.19 22.52
N VAL A 22 -22.28 -0.56 22.15
CA VAL A 22 -22.92 -1.78 22.58
C VAL A 22 -22.25 -2.88 21.78
N ASN A 23 -21.43 -3.68 22.45
CA ASN A 23 -20.93 -4.90 21.85
C ASN A 23 -22.13 -5.84 21.66
N LEU A 24 -22.52 -6.09 20.42
CA LEU A 24 -23.67 -6.94 20.07
C LEU A 24 -23.23 -8.40 20.12
N LYS A 25 -23.88 -9.19 20.97
CA LYS A 25 -23.70 -10.65 20.99
C LYS A 25 -24.87 -11.32 20.30
N GLY A 26 -24.58 -12.32 19.48
CA GLY A 26 -25.60 -13.07 18.76
C GLY A 26 -25.11 -14.43 18.32
N SER A 27 -26.01 -15.16 17.67
CA SER A 27 -25.69 -16.44 17.04
C SER A 27 -26.41 -16.56 15.71
N TYR A 28 -25.78 -17.18 14.72
CA TYR A 28 -26.42 -17.59 13.47
C TYR A 28 -26.17 -19.07 13.21
N SER A 29 -27.04 -19.69 12.42
CA SER A 29 -26.93 -21.10 12.06
C SER A 29 -27.09 -21.32 10.56
N TYR A 30 -26.37 -22.30 10.01
CA TYR A 30 -26.44 -22.68 8.59
C TYR A 30 -26.31 -24.21 8.42
N VAL A 31 -26.67 -24.72 7.24
CA VAL A 31 -26.52 -26.14 6.88
C VAL A 31 -25.22 -26.32 6.08
N ASP A 32 -24.33 -27.17 6.54
CA ASP A 32 -23.05 -27.47 5.85
C ASP A 32 -23.26 -28.43 4.65
N PRO A 33 -22.27 -28.58 3.74
CA PRO A 33 -22.35 -29.55 2.64
C PRO A 33 -22.49 -31.03 3.07
N LYS A 34 -22.31 -31.33 4.36
CA LYS A 34 -22.54 -32.64 4.96
C LYS A 34 -23.93 -32.76 5.59
N PHE A 35 -24.83 -31.80 5.31
CA PHE A 35 -26.20 -31.71 5.83
C PHE A 35 -26.30 -31.59 7.36
N ARG A 36 -25.30 -31.01 8.03
CA ARG A 36 -25.32 -30.74 9.48
C ARG A 36 -25.59 -29.27 9.75
N ILE A 37 -26.37 -28.98 10.79
CA ILE A 37 -26.58 -27.61 11.28
C ILE A 37 -25.31 -27.17 12.03
N ARG A 38 -24.77 -26.03 11.66
CA ARG A 38 -23.63 -25.37 12.30
C ARG A 38 -24.12 -24.13 13.01
N LYS A 39 -23.79 -23.97 14.28
CA LYS A 39 -24.07 -22.75 15.04
C LYS A 39 -22.76 -21.99 15.26
N VAL A 40 -22.82 -20.67 15.07
CA VAL A 40 -21.70 -19.77 15.31
C VAL A 40 -22.15 -18.67 16.24
N ASP A 41 -21.45 -18.54 17.36
CA ASP A 41 -21.64 -17.44 18.31
C ASP A 41 -20.61 -16.35 18.03
N TYR A 42 -21.04 -15.09 18.13
CA TYR A 42 -20.20 -13.93 17.82
C TYR A 42 -20.40 -12.76 18.77
N VAL A 43 -19.41 -11.87 18.76
CA VAL A 43 -19.42 -10.54 19.36
C VAL A 43 -19.04 -9.53 18.29
N ALA A 44 -19.90 -8.55 18.04
CA ALA A 44 -19.59 -7.41 17.18
C ALA A 44 -19.29 -6.19 18.06
N ASP A 45 -18.08 -5.65 17.96
CA ASP A 45 -17.61 -4.48 18.70
C ASP A 45 -17.00 -3.44 17.74
N LYS A 46 -16.28 -2.42 18.26
CA LYS A 46 -15.63 -1.40 17.42
C LYS A 46 -14.52 -1.93 16.52
N ASP A 47 -13.86 -3.01 16.93
CA ASP A 47 -12.72 -3.58 16.22
C ASP A 47 -13.19 -4.60 15.17
N GLY A 48 -14.48 -4.96 15.19
CA GLY A 48 -15.18 -5.62 14.11
C GLY A 48 -16.01 -6.81 14.58
N PHE A 49 -16.07 -7.84 13.74
CA PHE A 49 -16.81 -9.06 13.98
C PHE A 49 -15.89 -10.17 14.51
N HIS A 50 -16.14 -10.63 15.74
CA HIS A 50 -15.34 -11.64 16.41
C HIS A 50 -16.17 -12.91 16.65
N VAL A 51 -15.72 -14.03 16.09
CA VAL A 51 -16.33 -15.35 16.34
C VAL A 51 -15.82 -15.89 17.68
N THR A 52 -16.72 -16.17 18.61
CA THR A 52 -16.38 -16.67 19.94
C THR A 52 -16.49 -18.18 20.06
N SER A 53 -17.42 -18.79 19.32
CA SER A 53 -17.57 -20.24 19.25
C SER A 53 -18.09 -20.62 17.87
N ASN A 54 -17.57 -21.72 17.33
CA ASN A 54 -18.04 -22.32 16.11
C ASN A 54 -17.92 -23.83 16.31
N ASP A 55 -19.04 -24.53 16.14
CA ASP A 55 -19.06 -25.98 16.25
C ASP A 55 -18.05 -26.59 15.27
N ASP A 56 -17.31 -27.63 15.69
CA ASP A 56 -16.53 -28.52 14.83
C ASP A 56 -15.54 -27.76 13.89
N VAL A 57 -14.91 -26.71 14.43
CA VAL A 57 -13.70 -26.09 13.85
C VAL A 57 -12.58 -27.12 13.94
N PRO A 58 -11.94 -27.49 12.82
CA PRO A 58 -10.80 -28.38 12.87
C PRO A 58 -9.72 -27.73 13.75
N ALA A 59 -9.12 -28.52 14.64
CA ALA A 59 -8.00 -28.03 15.45
C ALA A 59 -6.96 -27.42 14.52
N LEU A 60 -6.45 -26.23 14.90
CA LEU A 60 -5.36 -25.62 14.15
C LEU A 60 -4.21 -26.63 14.08
N PRO A 61 -3.55 -26.78 12.92
CA PRO A 61 -2.42 -27.67 12.80
C PRO A 61 -1.33 -27.24 13.78
N SER A 62 -0.83 -28.18 14.57
CA SER A 62 0.33 -27.95 15.43
C SER A 62 1.59 -27.83 14.55
N ASP A 63 2.51 -26.95 14.94
CA ASP A 63 3.78 -26.81 14.24
C ASP A 63 4.51 -28.16 14.21
N THR A 64 4.89 -28.62 13.01
CA THR A 64 5.80 -29.75 12.91
C THR A 64 7.18 -29.36 13.47
N PRO A 65 8.01 -30.33 13.90
CA PRO A 65 9.36 -30.01 14.41
C PRO A 65 10.19 -29.15 13.45
N VAL A 66 10.02 -29.35 12.14
CA VAL A 66 10.71 -28.57 11.09
C VAL A 66 10.21 -27.13 11.06
N VAL A 67 8.89 -26.92 11.14
CA VAL A 67 8.29 -25.57 11.17
C VAL A 67 8.70 -24.82 12.44
N ALA A 68 8.67 -25.49 13.59
CA ALA A 68 9.13 -24.92 14.85
C ALA A 68 10.60 -24.51 14.78
N ALA A 69 11.47 -25.39 14.26
CA ALA A 69 12.89 -25.08 14.06
C ALA A 69 13.11 -23.91 13.08
N ALA A 70 12.35 -23.86 11.99
CA ALA A 70 12.39 -22.76 11.02
C ALA A 70 12.00 -21.43 11.67
N LYS A 71 10.95 -21.41 12.50
CA LYS A 71 10.51 -20.24 13.26
C LYS A 71 11.60 -19.75 14.21
N ILE A 72 12.23 -20.65 14.96
CA ILE A 72 13.35 -20.32 15.86
C ILE A 72 14.54 -19.73 15.07
N ASN A 73 14.90 -20.36 13.94
CA ASN A 73 15.99 -19.89 13.10
C ASN A 73 15.71 -18.52 12.51
N HIS A 74 14.47 -18.27 12.09
CA HIS A 74 14.05 -16.95 11.61
C HIS A 74 14.16 -15.90 12.71
N LEU A 75 13.62 -16.17 13.90
CA LEU A 75 13.69 -15.25 15.04
C LEU A 75 15.13 -14.90 15.40
N ARG A 76 16.05 -15.89 15.40
CA ARG A 76 17.47 -15.65 15.66
C ARG A 76 18.11 -14.73 14.62
N LYS A 77 17.83 -14.95 13.33
CA LYS A 77 18.36 -14.11 12.25
C LYS A 77 17.81 -12.69 12.32
N TYR A 78 16.52 -12.55 12.61
CA TYR A 78 15.89 -11.25 12.78
C TYR A 78 16.52 -10.47 13.93
N ALA A 79 16.69 -11.10 15.10
CA ALA A 79 17.35 -10.48 16.25
C ALA A 79 18.78 -10.02 15.91
N ALA A 80 19.57 -10.87 15.25
CA ALA A 80 20.94 -10.51 14.84
C ALA A 80 20.98 -9.31 13.87
N ILE A 81 20.02 -9.19 12.95
CA ILE A 81 19.90 -8.04 12.05
C ILE A 81 19.51 -6.79 12.84
N ALA A 82 18.54 -6.90 13.76
CA ALA A 82 18.12 -5.80 14.60
C ALA A 82 19.28 -5.26 15.46
N ASP A 83 20.05 -6.15 16.09
CA ASP A 83 21.24 -5.79 16.88
C ASP A 83 22.31 -5.11 16.01
N ALA A 84 22.60 -5.66 14.83
CA ALA A 84 23.56 -5.07 13.89
C ALA A 84 23.14 -3.68 13.41
N GLN A 85 21.85 -3.46 13.17
CA GLN A 85 21.30 -2.17 12.78
C GLN A 85 21.29 -1.16 13.94
N GLN A 86 21.08 -1.61 15.18
CA GLN A 86 21.14 -0.78 16.38
C GLN A 86 22.58 -0.36 16.72
N ALA A 87 23.57 -1.23 16.49
CA ALA A 87 24.98 -0.97 16.80
C ALA A 87 25.69 -0.01 15.83
N SER A 88 25.11 0.27 14.66
CA SER A 88 25.66 1.23 13.70
C SER A 88 24.57 2.17 13.17
N PRO A 89 24.09 3.12 13.99
CA PRO A 89 23.23 4.18 13.51
C PRO A 89 24.03 5.06 12.53
N GLY A 90 23.87 4.80 11.23
CA GLY A 90 24.47 5.60 10.16
C GLY A 90 25.23 4.82 9.08
N GLN A 91 25.50 3.51 9.26
CA GLN A 91 26.17 2.73 8.22
C GLN A 91 25.13 2.05 7.33
N VAL A 92 24.75 2.73 6.25
CA VAL A 92 23.95 2.13 5.17
C VAL A 92 24.83 1.08 4.49
N PHE A 93 24.51 -0.20 4.66
CA PHE A 93 25.14 -1.27 3.89
C PHE A 93 24.67 -1.15 2.43
N VAL A 94 25.42 -0.42 1.62
CA VAL A 94 25.19 -0.37 0.17
C VAL A 94 25.83 -1.62 -0.43
N PRO A 95 25.06 -2.52 -1.05
CA PRO A 95 25.64 -3.68 -1.71
C PRO A 95 26.61 -3.21 -2.80
N ALA A 96 27.80 -3.80 -2.86
CA ALA A 96 28.75 -3.53 -3.92
C ALA A 96 28.11 -3.85 -5.29
N ASP A 97 28.34 -3.00 -6.29
CA ASP A 97 27.82 -3.23 -7.63
C ASP A 97 28.35 -4.55 -8.18
N THR A 98 27.44 -5.35 -8.76
CA THR A 98 27.85 -6.52 -9.55
C THR A 98 28.53 -6.08 -10.84
N VAL A 99 29.34 -6.94 -11.46
CA VAL A 99 30.00 -6.66 -12.75
C VAL A 99 28.99 -6.23 -13.82
N ALA A 100 27.82 -6.87 -13.85
CA ALA A 100 26.75 -6.53 -14.79
C ALA A 100 26.18 -5.12 -14.54
N VAL A 101 25.98 -4.75 -13.27
CA VAL A 101 25.49 -3.42 -12.89
C VAL A 101 26.54 -2.35 -13.23
N GLN A 102 27.81 -2.61 -12.95
CA GLN A 102 28.89 -1.69 -13.30
C GLN A 102 28.98 -1.48 -14.82
N TYR A 103 28.89 -2.57 -15.60
CA TYR A 103 28.86 -2.50 -17.05
C TYR A 103 27.67 -1.68 -17.56
N ALA A 104 26.47 -1.90 -17.01
CA ALA A 104 25.28 -1.15 -17.39
C ALA A 104 25.42 0.36 -17.10
N LYS A 105 25.99 0.73 -15.94
CA LYS A 105 26.29 2.13 -15.59
C LYS A 105 27.24 2.76 -16.60
N ASN A 106 28.35 2.09 -16.91
CA ASN A 106 29.34 2.59 -17.85
C ASN A 106 28.76 2.74 -19.26
N LYS A 107 27.98 1.75 -19.71
CA LYS A 107 27.30 1.80 -21.01
C LYS A 107 26.32 2.98 -21.08
N HIS A 108 25.53 3.18 -20.02
CA HIS A 108 24.60 4.30 -19.96
C HIS A 108 25.33 5.64 -20.00
N LEU A 109 26.40 5.81 -19.23
CA LEU A 109 27.21 7.02 -19.22
C LEU A 109 27.73 7.36 -20.63
N SER A 110 28.30 6.36 -21.32
CA SER A 110 28.80 6.54 -22.68
C SER A 110 27.69 6.96 -23.67
N LEU A 111 26.48 6.40 -23.55
CA LEU A 111 25.35 6.79 -24.39
C LEU A 111 24.87 8.22 -24.09
N TYR A 112 24.84 8.60 -22.81
CA TYR A 112 24.48 9.95 -22.39
C TYR A 112 25.45 10.98 -22.98
N GLU A 113 26.76 10.74 -22.86
CA GLU A 113 27.80 11.61 -23.42
C GLU A 113 27.65 11.78 -24.93
N LYS A 114 27.34 10.69 -25.65
CA LYS A 114 27.10 10.73 -27.09
C LYS A 114 25.91 11.62 -27.45
N ILE A 115 24.78 11.44 -26.77
CA ILE A 115 23.57 12.24 -27.01
C ILE A 115 23.82 13.71 -26.69
N ALA A 116 24.55 14.00 -25.60
CA ALA A 116 24.91 15.37 -25.23
C ALA A 116 25.76 16.05 -26.33
N ALA A 117 26.73 15.34 -26.90
CA ALA A 117 27.53 15.84 -28.01
C ALA A 117 26.71 16.10 -29.28
N ASP A 118 25.81 15.17 -29.62
CA ASP A 118 24.91 15.32 -30.77
C ASP A 118 23.99 16.54 -30.62
N HIS A 119 23.43 16.73 -29.42
CA HIS A 119 22.59 17.90 -29.12
C HIS A 119 23.38 19.21 -29.18
N ALA A 120 24.64 19.22 -28.72
CA ALA A 120 25.50 20.40 -28.82
C ALA A 120 25.79 20.79 -30.28
N ARG A 121 26.03 19.79 -31.15
CA ARG A 121 26.22 20.02 -32.59
C ARG A 121 24.95 20.60 -33.23
N ILE A 122 23.79 20.00 -32.98
CA ILE A 122 22.51 20.46 -33.52
C ILE A 122 22.21 21.89 -33.04
N ALA A 123 22.49 22.21 -31.78
CA ALA A 123 22.32 23.56 -31.26
C ALA A 123 23.23 24.57 -31.99
N ALA A 124 24.50 24.24 -32.23
CA ALA A 124 25.42 25.10 -32.97
C ALA A 124 24.98 25.31 -34.43
N GLU A 125 24.49 24.27 -35.10
CA GLU A 125 23.93 24.34 -36.46
C GLU A 125 22.68 25.23 -36.52
N LEU A 126 21.79 25.12 -35.54
CA LEU A 126 20.58 25.95 -35.45
C LEU A 126 20.91 27.44 -35.20
N GLU A 127 21.92 27.74 -34.38
CA GLU A 127 22.35 29.13 -34.16
C GLU A 127 23.06 29.72 -35.39
N ALA A 128 23.85 28.92 -36.12
CA ALA A 128 24.43 29.34 -37.39
C ALA A 128 23.34 29.63 -38.45
N ALA A 129 22.34 28.75 -38.57
CA ALA A 129 21.23 28.94 -39.49
C ALA A 129 20.35 30.17 -39.16
N LYS A 130 20.16 30.47 -37.87
CA LYS A 130 19.48 31.72 -37.43
C LYS A 130 20.26 32.97 -37.84
N HIS A 131 21.59 32.92 -37.82
CA HIS A 131 22.43 34.04 -38.23
C HIS A 131 22.44 34.21 -39.77
N GLU A 132 22.18 33.16 -40.55
CA GLU A 132 22.09 33.20 -42.02
C GLU A 132 20.69 33.56 -42.54
N GLY A 133 19.62 33.32 -41.79
CA GLY A 133 18.22 33.64 -42.18
C GLY A 133 17.80 35.12 -42.02
N GLY A 134 18.72 36.01 -41.65
CA GLY A 134 18.44 37.42 -41.32
C GLY A 134 18.43 38.43 -42.49
N HIS A 135 18.37 37.99 -43.75
CA HIS A 135 18.32 38.88 -44.92
C HIS A 135 17.32 38.40 -45.97
N GLY A 136 16.11 38.99 -46.03
CA GLY A 136 15.16 38.64 -47.10
C GLY A 136 13.73 39.20 -47.04
N ASN A 137 13.57 40.51 -46.82
CA ASN A 137 12.53 41.43 -47.32
C ASN A 137 11.01 41.06 -47.29
N GLU A 138 10.25 41.92 -46.60
CA GLU A 138 8.81 42.12 -46.73
C GLU A 138 8.46 42.71 -48.11
N VAL A 139 7.59 42.05 -48.89
CA VAL A 139 6.59 42.72 -49.77
C VAL A 139 5.33 41.85 -49.77
N GLY A 140 4.18 42.48 -49.52
CA GLY A 140 2.91 41.78 -49.43
C GLY A 140 1.97 42.23 -50.52
N ASP A 141 1.40 41.30 -51.27
CA ASP A 141 0.22 41.56 -52.10
C ASP A 141 -0.73 40.37 -51.95
N GLY A 142 -1.95 40.62 -51.47
CA GLY A 142 -2.94 39.58 -51.18
C GLY A 142 -3.70 39.10 -52.42
N PHE A 143 -4.26 37.90 -52.34
CA PHE A 143 -5.57 37.61 -52.96
C PHE A 143 -6.16 36.29 -52.42
N TYR A 144 -7.41 36.36 -51.95
CA TYR A 144 -8.27 35.21 -51.63
C TYR A 144 -8.68 34.47 -52.91
N GLY A 145 -8.88 33.15 -52.85
CA GLY A 145 -9.65 32.43 -53.86
C GLY A 145 -9.70 30.91 -53.69
N GLN A 146 -10.89 30.38 -53.36
CA GLN A 146 -11.35 29.01 -53.68
C GLN A 146 -11.07 28.71 -55.18
N VAL A 147 -10.73 27.51 -55.64
CA VAL A 147 -11.30 26.16 -55.49
C VAL A 147 -10.23 25.15 -55.90
#